data_AF-A0A7M2A5D3-F1
#
_entry.id   AF-A0A7M2A5D3-F1
#
_cell.length_a   1.000
_cell.length_b   1.000
_cell.length_c   1.000
_cell.angle_alpha   90.00
_cell.angle_beta   90.00
_cell.angle_gamma   90.00
#
_symmetry.space_group_name_H-M   'P 1'
#
loop_
_entity.id
_entity.type
_entity.pdbx_description
1 polymer ?
#
loop_
_entity_poly.entity_id
_entity_poly.type
_entity_poly.pdbx_seq_one_letter_code
_entity_poly.pdbx_strand_id
1 'polypeptide(L)'
;MKNYLILSLLLPLLLFSSGCTPATYEITGYTGSSINEEIPVPVNAKQMSLTAYSDNPNFKTGITYELKHIGGEQGLYVPSDYFEKLSEAGWVEVEEERMGHVHFLKKSDTVIAIVFQEHTFEIIEMMPGFTF
;
A
#
# COMPACT_ATOMS: atom_id res chain seq x y z
N MET A 1 31.84 12.08 47.43
CA MET A 1 30.92 12.61 46.40
C MET A 1 31.49 12.37 44.99
N LYS A 2 31.72 11.11 44.56
CA LYS A 2 32.29 10.80 43.24
C LYS A 2 31.39 9.91 42.37
N ASN A 3 30.33 9.34 42.95
CA ASN A 3 29.47 8.37 42.27
C ASN A 3 28.19 9.00 41.68
N TYR A 4 27.86 10.24 42.05
CA TYR A 4 26.67 10.95 41.54
C TYR A 4 26.92 11.66 40.20
N LEU A 5 28.18 11.86 39.83
CA LEU A 5 28.57 12.55 38.60
C LEU A 5 28.34 11.66 37.36
N ILE A 6 28.52 10.34 37.53
CA ILE A 6 28.21 9.34 36.49
C ILE A 6 26.69 9.21 36.30
N LEU A 7 25.92 9.25 37.40
CA LEU A 7 24.45 9.16 37.35
C LEU A 7 23.81 10.40 36.70
N SER A 8 24.43 11.58 36.86
CA SER A 8 23.99 12.83 36.23
C SER A 8 24.25 12.88 34.72
N LEU A 9 25.22 12.12 34.20
CA LEU A 9 25.57 12.09 32.78
C LEU A 9 24.74 11.07 31.98
N LEU A 10 24.24 10.02 32.63
CA LEU A 10 23.39 8.98 32.02
C LEU A 10 21.92 9.40 31.87
N LEU A 11 21.44 10.34 32.70
CA LEU A 11 20.04 10.78 32.70
C LEU A 11 19.59 11.49 31.39
N PRO A 12 20.39 12.36 30.74
CA PRO A 12 20.00 12.97 29.46
C PRO A 12 20.00 12.00 28.28
N LEU A 13 20.73 10.87 28.33
CA LEU A 13 20.71 9.86 27.24
C LEU A 13 19.38 9.11 27.13
N LEU A 14 18.63 9.00 28.24
CA LEU A 14 17.33 8.33 28.26
C LEU A 14 16.18 9.21 27.72
N LEU A 15 16.38 10.52 27.57
CA LEU A 15 15.34 11.44 27.09
C LEU A 15 15.30 11.59 25.56
N PHE A 16 16.33 11.10 24.85
CA PHE A 16 16.38 11.12 23.39
C PHE A 16 15.79 9.87 22.72
N SER A 17 15.27 8.89 23.49
CA SER A 17 14.57 7.72 22.94
C SER A 17 13.09 7.96 22.66
N SER A 18 12.66 9.23 22.53
CA SER A 18 11.36 9.58 21.97
C SER A 18 11.36 9.22 20.48
N GLY A 19 11.21 7.93 20.17
CA GLY A 19 11.00 7.47 18.81
C GLY A 19 9.75 8.15 18.30
N CYS A 20 9.85 8.85 17.16
CA CYS A 20 8.66 9.21 16.40
C CYS A 20 7.92 7.92 16.13
N THR A 21 6.76 7.72 16.75
CA THR A 21 5.80 6.73 16.25
C THR A 21 5.44 7.18 14.84
N PRO A 22 5.78 6.40 13.80
CA PRO A 22 5.32 6.70 12.46
C PRO A 22 3.80 6.80 12.52
N ALA A 23 3.24 7.85 11.94
CA ALA A 23 1.80 7.90 11.79
C ALA A 23 1.37 6.70 10.95
N THR A 24 0.54 5.83 11.52
CA THR A 24 0.04 4.63 10.85
C THR A 24 -1.19 5.01 10.03
N TYR A 25 -1.38 4.36 8.88
CA TYR A 25 -2.66 4.46 8.18
C TYR A 25 -3.72 3.68 8.97
N GLU A 26 -4.97 4.03 8.72
CA GLU A 26 -6.13 3.39 9.34
C GLU A 26 -7.09 2.95 8.23
N ILE A 27 -7.58 1.72 8.33
CA ILE A 27 -8.63 1.19 7.46
C ILE A 27 -9.89 1.00 8.30
N THR A 28 -10.94 1.73 7.94
CA THR A 28 -12.21 1.74 8.71
C THR A 28 -13.26 0.77 8.16
N GLY A 29 -12.96 0.13 7.03
CA GLY A 29 -13.84 -0.77 6.30
C GLY A 29 -13.45 -0.85 4.83
N TYR A 30 -14.17 -1.65 4.05
CA TYR A 30 -13.92 -1.84 2.63
C TYR A 30 -15.17 -1.64 1.78
N THR A 31 -14.99 -1.13 0.57
CA THR A 31 -15.98 -1.07 -0.51
C THR A 31 -15.36 -1.56 -1.82
N GLY A 32 -16.15 -1.74 -2.86
CA GLY A 32 -15.64 -2.13 -4.18
C GLY A 32 -14.96 -0.96 -4.90
N SER A 33 -13.90 -1.23 -5.65
CA SER A 33 -13.27 -0.26 -6.54
C SER A 33 -14.21 0.16 -7.68
N SER A 34 -14.07 1.39 -8.17
CA SER A 34 -14.92 1.86 -9.28
C SER A 34 -14.51 1.28 -10.65
N ILE A 35 -13.32 0.69 -10.78
CA ILE A 35 -12.91 -0.02 -12.01
C ILE A 35 -13.35 -1.48 -12.01
N ASN A 36 -13.52 -2.07 -10.82
CA ASN A 36 -13.90 -3.46 -10.62
C ASN A 36 -14.38 -3.66 -9.17
N GLU A 37 -15.68 -3.90 -8.99
CA GLU A 37 -16.31 -3.98 -7.66
C GLU A 37 -15.77 -5.15 -6.81
N GLU A 38 -15.12 -6.15 -7.42
CA GLU A 38 -14.52 -7.27 -6.70
C GLU A 38 -13.16 -6.93 -6.06
N ILE A 39 -12.59 -5.76 -6.37
CA ILE A 39 -11.36 -5.27 -5.75
C ILE A 39 -11.75 -4.50 -4.48
N PRO A 40 -11.48 -5.02 -3.27
CA PRO A 40 -11.73 -4.28 -2.05
C PRO A 40 -10.82 -3.05 -1.98
N VAL A 41 -11.39 -1.91 -1.58
CA VAL A 41 -10.71 -0.62 -1.38
C VAL A 41 -11.15 -0.04 -0.03
N PRO A 42 -10.23 0.51 0.79
CA PRO A 42 -10.60 1.14 2.05
C PRO A 42 -11.66 2.24 1.87
N VAL A 43 -12.72 2.24 2.67
CA VAL A 43 -13.84 3.21 2.55
C VAL A 43 -13.41 4.66 2.77
N ASN A 44 -12.36 4.86 3.56
CA ASN A 44 -11.77 6.17 3.85
C ASN A 44 -10.65 6.56 2.86
N ALA A 45 -10.38 5.74 1.85
CA ALA A 45 -9.49 6.12 0.75
C ALA A 45 -10.24 7.02 -0.24
N LYS A 46 -9.68 8.19 -0.54
CA LYS A 46 -10.26 9.16 -1.46
C LYS A 46 -9.81 8.85 -2.88
N GLN A 47 -10.74 8.62 -3.79
CA GLN A 47 -10.41 8.49 -5.22
C GLN A 47 -9.86 9.82 -5.76
N MET A 48 -8.67 9.76 -6.37
CA MET A 48 -7.95 10.92 -6.89
C MET A 48 -8.08 11.04 -8.41
N SER A 49 -7.93 9.92 -9.12
CA SER A 49 -7.94 9.88 -10.59
C SER A 49 -8.39 8.53 -11.12
N LEU A 50 -8.97 8.57 -12.31
CA LEU A 50 -9.32 7.40 -13.13
C LEU A 50 -8.65 7.57 -14.49
N THR A 51 -7.92 6.56 -14.94
CA THR A 51 -7.13 6.61 -16.18
C THR A 51 -7.54 5.47 -17.09
N ALA A 52 -7.96 5.78 -18.32
CA ALA A 52 -8.10 4.78 -19.37
C ALA A 52 -6.83 4.77 -20.23
N TYR A 53 -6.18 3.63 -20.38
CA TYR A 53 -4.92 3.52 -21.12
C TYR A 53 -5.16 3.05 -22.56
N SER A 54 -5.75 3.91 -23.41
CA SER A 54 -6.08 3.54 -24.80
C SER A 54 -4.87 3.13 -25.64
N ASP A 55 -3.70 3.66 -25.33
CA ASP A 55 -2.49 3.51 -26.13
C ASP A 55 -1.49 2.51 -25.51
N ASN A 56 -1.87 1.85 -24.41
CA ASN A 56 -1.04 0.85 -23.75
C ASN A 56 -1.55 -0.57 -24.05
N PRO A 57 -0.72 -1.48 -24.60
CA PRO A 57 -1.15 -2.83 -24.94
C PRO A 57 -1.41 -3.73 -23.73
N ASN A 58 -0.92 -3.36 -22.54
CA ASN A 58 -0.96 -4.18 -21.32
C ASN A 58 -1.91 -3.64 -20.26
N PHE A 59 -2.17 -2.34 -20.23
CA PHE A 59 -3.01 -1.71 -19.20
C PHE A 59 -4.39 -1.38 -19.77
N LYS A 60 -5.45 -1.74 -19.05
CA LYS A 60 -6.83 -1.45 -19.45
C LYS A 60 -7.29 -0.14 -18.81
N THR A 61 -7.31 -0.11 -17.48
CA THR A 61 -7.75 1.05 -16.70
C THR A 61 -7.00 1.12 -15.38
N GLY A 62 -6.75 2.32 -14.90
CA GLY A 62 -6.10 2.61 -13.63
C GLY A 62 -6.97 3.48 -12.75
N ILE A 63 -6.79 3.33 -11.44
CA ILE A 63 -7.40 4.18 -10.44
C ILE A 63 -6.40 4.48 -9.34
N THR A 64 -6.33 5.75 -8.93
CA THR A 64 -5.45 6.18 -7.84
C THR A 64 -6.29 6.61 -6.65
N TYR A 65 -5.89 6.16 -5.48
CA TYR A 65 -6.51 6.49 -4.21
C TYR A 65 -5.51 7.17 -3.28
N GLU A 66 -5.98 8.17 -2.54
CA GLU A 66 -5.27 8.78 -1.41
C GLU A 66 -5.75 8.14 -0.11
N LEU A 67 -4.82 7.58 0.66
CA LEU A 67 -5.04 7.14 2.03
C LEU A 67 -3.86 7.58 2.89
N LYS A 68 -4.11 8.45 3.86
CA LYS A 68 -3.02 9.02 4.67
C LYS A 68 -2.20 7.91 5.34
N HIS A 69 -0.90 7.99 5.09
CA HIS A 69 0.17 7.17 5.69
C HIS A 69 0.28 5.76 5.12
N ILE A 70 -0.54 5.41 4.12
CA ILE A 70 -0.32 4.19 3.35
C ILE A 70 0.99 4.32 2.57
N GLY A 71 1.64 3.19 2.30
CA GLY A 71 2.94 3.17 1.62
C GLY A 71 4.11 3.59 2.51
N GLY A 72 3.87 4.16 3.70
CA GLY A 72 4.92 4.70 4.56
C GLY A 72 5.72 5.84 3.90
N GLU A 73 6.80 6.26 4.54
CA GLU A 73 7.73 7.23 3.93
C GLU A 73 8.30 6.65 2.64
N GLN A 74 8.27 7.44 1.56
CA GLN A 74 8.76 7.05 0.23
C GLN A 74 8.00 5.90 -0.47
N GLY A 75 6.86 5.43 0.06
CA GLY A 75 6.09 4.37 -0.59
C GLY A 75 6.68 2.95 -0.46
N LEU A 76 7.67 2.76 0.41
CA LEU A 76 8.40 1.50 0.55
C LEU A 76 7.69 0.47 1.44
N TYR A 77 6.69 0.90 2.22
CA TYR A 77 5.96 0.03 3.12
C TYR A 77 4.77 -0.63 2.41
N VAL A 78 4.80 -1.96 2.32
CA VAL A 78 3.72 -2.77 1.77
C VAL A 78 2.66 -3.02 2.86
N PRO A 79 1.41 -2.55 2.68
CA PRO A 79 0.34 -2.70 3.68
C PRO A 79 -0.17 -4.14 3.80
N SER A 80 0.40 -4.93 4.71
CA SER A 80 0.10 -6.38 4.81
C SER A 80 -1.37 -6.71 5.10
N ASP A 81 -2.03 -5.88 5.92
CA ASP A 81 -3.46 -6.01 6.24
C ASP A 81 -4.37 -5.81 5.00
N TYR A 82 -3.95 -4.97 4.06
CA TYR A 82 -4.65 -4.79 2.80
C TYR A 82 -4.48 -6.00 1.87
N PHE A 83 -3.28 -6.58 1.81
CA PHE A 83 -3.04 -7.81 1.04
C PHE A 83 -3.77 -9.02 1.62
N GLU A 84 -3.87 -9.12 2.94
CA GLU A 84 -4.72 -10.10 3.60
C GLU A 84 -6.17 -9.94 3.13
N LYS A 85 -6.68 -8.70 3.07
CA LYS A 85 -8.05 -8.46 2.58
C LYS A 85 -8.24 -8.84 1.11
N LEU A 86 -7.26 -8.54 0.27
CA LEU A 86 -7.26 -8.93 -1.14
C LEU A 86 -7.32 -10.46 -1.27
N SER A 87 -6.52 -11.18 -0.48
CA SER A 87 -6.52 -12.64 -0.40
C SER A 87 -7.87 -13.21 0.03
N GLU A 88 -8.50 -12.65 1.08
CA GLU A 88 -9.86 -13.03 1.49
C GLU A 88 -10.91 -12.83 0.39
N ALA A 89 -10.73 -11.80 -0.43
CA ALA A 89 -11.60 -11.52 -1.58
C ALA A 89 -11.28 -12.38 -2.82
N GLY A 90 -10.30 -13.28 -2.72
CA GLY A 90 -9.89 -14.23 -3.77
C GLY A 90 -8.80 -13.72 -4.70
N TRP A 91 -8.17 -12.57 -4.41
CA TRP A 91 -7.03 -12.06 -5.15
C TRP A 91 -5.73 -12.63 -4.58
N VAL A 92 -5.01 -13.40 -5.39
CA VAL A 92 -3.76 -14.05 -4.97
C VAL A 92 -2.59 -13.29 -5.59
N GLU A 93 -1.64 -12.84 -4.76
CA GLU A 93 -0.41 -12.23 -5.26
C GLU A 93 0.44 -13.27 -6.01
N VAL A 94 1.00 -12.85 -7.15
CA VAL A 94 1.93 -13.63 -7.96
C VAL A 94 3.33 -13.16 -7.60
N GLU A 95 3.89 -13.69 -6.51
CA GLU A 95 5.13 -13.18 -5.90
C GLU A 95 6.34 -13.26 -6.85
N GLU A 96 6.40 -14.27 -7.72
CA GLU A 96 7.48 -14.44 -8.69
C GLU A 96 7.55 -13.31 -9.73
N GLU A 97 6.45 -12.56 -9.90
CA GLU A 97 6.34 -11.46 -10.87
C GLU A 97 6.45 -10.08 -10.22
N ARG A 98 6.74 -10.02 -8.91
CA ARG A 98 6.90 -8.77 -8.19
C ARG A 98 8.07 -7.96 -8.78
N MET A 99 7.77 -6.73 -9.21
CA MET A 99 8.76 -5.81 -9.77
C MET A 99 8.94 -4.60 -8.85
N GLY A 100 9.84 -4.71 -7.87
CA GLY A 100 10.09 -3.64 -6.90
C GLY A 100 8.85 -3.36 -6.06
N HIS A 101 8.23 -2.18 -6.25
CA HIS A 101 7.00 -1.75 -5.56
C HIS A 101 5.71 -2.12 -6.31
N VAL A 102 5.82 -2.81 -7.44
CA VAL A 102 4.68 -3.28 -8.22
C VAL A 102 4.33 -4.69 -7.80
N HIS A 103 3.13 -4.84 -7.25
CA HIS A 103 2.58 -6.10 -6.79
C HIS A 103 1.50 -6.57 -7.75
N PHE A 104 1.66 -7.75 -8.35
CA PHE A 104 0.66 -8.32 -9.24
C PHE A 104 -0.22 -9.30 -8.49
N LEU A 105 -1.53 -9.18 -8.67
CA LEU A 105 -2.51 -10.10 -8.10
C LEU A 105 -3.43 -10.64 -9.19
N LYS A 106 -3.83 -11.90 -9.05
CA LYS A 106 -4.71 -12.59 -9.99
C LYS A 106 -5.96 -13.10 -9.30
N LYS A 107 -7.10 -12.94 -9.97
CA LYS A 107 -8.38 -13.57 -9.63
C LYS A 107 -9.06 -14.03 -10.92
N SER A 108 -9.26 -15.34 -11.05
CA SER A 108 -9.72 -15.97 -12.29
C SER A 108 -8.85 -15.52 -13.49
N ASP A 109 -9.45 -14.90 -14.51
CA ASP A 109 -8.76 -14.40 -15.71
C ASP A 109 -8.34 -12.93 -15.61
N THR A 110 -8.58 -12.27 -14.46
CA THR A 110 -8.23 -10.87 -14.24
C THR A 110 -6.90 -10.76 -13.51
N VAL A 111 -6.01 -9.92 -14.02
CA VAL A 111 -4.75 -9.54 -13.36
C VAL A 111 -4.83 -8.06 -13.03
N ILE A 112 -4.42 -7.70 -11.81
CA ILE A 112 -4.25 -6.32 -11.38
C ILE A 112 -2.81 -6.09 -10.94
N ALA A 113 -2.31 -4.88 -11.13
CA ALA A 113 -1.10 -4.39 -10.52
C ALA A 113 -1.47 -3.36 -9.44
N ILE A 114 -0.82 -3.44 -8.28
CA ILE A 114 -0.95 -2.46 -7.19
C ILE A 114 0.40 -1.82 -6.95
N VAL A 115 0.43 -0.49 -6.92
CA VAL A 115 1.65 0.30 -6.69
C VAL A 115 1.40 1.23 -5.51
N PHE A 116 2.24 1.15 -4.48
CA PHE A 116 2.18 2.05 -3.33
C PHE A 116 3.15 3.22 -3.49
N GLN A 117 2.71 4.38 -3.06
CA GLN A 117 3.51 5.59 -2.90
C GLN A 117 3.18 6.20 -1.54
N GLU A 118 3.89 7.25 -1.15
CA GLU A 118 3.59 7.95 0.09
C GLU A 118 2.17 8.54 0.04
N HIS A 119 1.33 8.13 1.00
CA HIS A 119 -0.09 8.51 1.12
C HIS A 119 -1.01 8.11 -0.04
N THR A 120 -0.53 7.37 -1.03
CA THR A 120 -1.35 6.99 -2.20
C THR A 120 -1.06 5.57 -2.66
N PHE A 121 -2.02 4.99 -3.36
CA PHE A 121 -1.82 3.75 -4.08
C PHE A 121 -2.60 3.76 -5.39
N GLU A 122 -2.05 3.09 -6.38
CA GLU A 122 -2.66 2.92 -7.69
C GLU A 122 -3.01 1.45 -7.89
N ILE A 123 -4.19 1.20 -8.46
CA ILE A 123 -4.62 -0.12 -8.92
C ILE A 123 -4.81 -0.03 -10.42
N ILE A 124 -4.14 -0.91 -11.16
CA ILE A 124 -4.23 -1.01 -12.62
C ILE A 124 -4.81 -2.37 -12.95
N GLU A 125 -5.95 -2.40 -13.63
CA GLU A 125 -6.45 -3.63 -14.25
C GLU A 125 -5.73 -3.84 -15.58
N MET A 126 -5.17 -5.03 -15.76
CA MET A 126 -4.43 -5.42 -16.96
C MET A 126 -5.39 -5.78 -18.09
N MET A 127 -4.90 -5.76 -19.32
CA MET A 127 -5.67 -6.21 -20.49
C MET A 127 -6.00 -7.71 -20.38
N PRO A 128 -7.18 -8.16 -20.87
CA PRO A 128 -7.52 -9.57 -20.91
C PRO A 128 -6.47 -10.39 -21.67
N GLY A 129 -6.06 -11.52 -21.11
CA GLY A 129 -5.01 -12.37 -21.69
C GLY A 129 -3.59 -11.86 -21.45
N PHE A 130 -3.39 -10.85 -20.60
CA PHE A 130 -2.07 -10.47 -20.12
C PHE A 130 -1.33 -11.68 -19.51
N THR A 131 -0.07 -11.82 -19.91
CA THR A 131 0.88 -12.80 -19.39
C THR A 131 2.10 -12.06 -18.88
N PHE A 132 2.73 -12.59 -17.83
CA PHE A 132 3.95 -12.02 -17.26
C PHE A 132 5.18 -12.23 -18.16
#